data_AF-A0A2D4SI57-F1
#
_entry.id   AF-A0A2D4SI57-F1
#
_cell.length_a   1.000
_cell.length_b   1.000
_cell.length_c   1.000
_cell.angle_alpha   90.00
_cell.angle_beta   90.00
_cell.angle_gamma   90.00
#
_symmetry.space_group_name_H-M   'P 1'
#
loop_
_entity.id
_entity.type
_entity.pdbx_description
1 polymer ?
#
loop_
_entity_poly.entity_id
_entity_poly.type
_entity_poly.pdbx_seq_one_letter_code
_entity_poly.pdbx_strand_id
1 'polypeptide(L)'
;MARRDDLIRRIKQGLSEFGEGFKRDYEIGKEDTTMNYYRQRDLEDATPEAPKFDMMINTHPGITRTREALGGVIPAVDLGPAAKQALRENDMELSGSPMTQAGQFVGSAANDLTQDRSRSIYWLLNALQATGEVINEKALAKAVPELYSASPVTRKVNVIKGGKRAIEDRPININDEASRDYALDAGMLKEIDGKRKPARGYRIKDDGDARILTKRNYSPGMVQALAIPTGIAINSGLGLLTPFGGAEGYKAAIPDEDDPTKSANVALEIAAKYIMGRTGNLLPYDEFVKVRPDVSPEEYGRYQAFKYDNSEDYNPTDGDISVLMGALKGTTEGIHGPELQMLGRSLPITTGVVPYSVALAGGVAGALRGQREKKAAIGGLIGGTGSLVLGQIAGNVIENERRRRNTVENELNQTVYTRDN
;
A
#
# COMPACT_ATOMS: atom_id res chain seq x y z
N MET A 1 58.72 15.95 11.33
CA MET A 1 58.23 15.94 9.93
C MET A 1 57.58 14.61 9.58
N ALA A 2 58.26 13.46 9.71
CA ALA A 2 57.71 12.14 9.35
C ALA A 2 56.30 11.78 9.89
N ARG A 3 55.96 12.10 11.16
CA ARG A 3 54.61 11.84 11.71
C ARG A 3 53.50 12.70 11.09
N ARG A 4 53.83 13.91 10.63
CA ARG A 4 52.88 14.82 9.98
C ARG A 4 52.60 14.35 8.54
N ASP A 5 53.63 13.87 7.84
CA ASP A 5 53.51 13.39 6.48
C ASP A 5 52.72 12.06 6.40
N ASP A 6 52.88 11.19 7.40
CA ASP A 6 52.06 9.97 7.55
C ASP A 6 50.58 10.30 7.82
N LEU A 7 50.30 11.24 8.73
CA LEU A 7 48.94 11.68 9.04
C LEU A 7 48.24 12.27 7.80
N ILE A 8 48.92 13.14 7.05
CA ILE A 8 48.38 13.74 5.83
C ILE A 8 48.07 12.65 4.78
N ARG A 9 48.92 11.63 4.66
CA ARG A 9 48.71 10.51 3.74
C ARG A 9 47.47 9.70 4.12
N ARG A 10 47.29 9.37 5.41
CA ARG A 10 46.10 8.66 5.91
C ARG A 10 44.82 9.45 5.70
N ILE A 11 44.84 10.77 5.93
CA ILE A 11 43.67 11.63 5.68
C ILE A 11 43.32 11.65 4.19
N LYS A 12 44.32 11.82 3.31
CA LYS A 12 44.08 11.80 1.86
C LYS A 12 43.53 10.46 1.38
N GLN A 13 44.05 9.35 1.90
CA GLN A 13 43.55 8.03 1.60
C GLN A 13 42.09 7.86 2.08
N GLY A 14 41.79 8.23 3.32
CA GLY A 14 40.42 8.16 3.85
C GLY A 14 39.42 9.02 3.09
N LEU A 15 39.82 10.21 2.63
CA LEU A 15 38.99 11.07 1.77
C LEU A 15 38.78 10.48 0.37
N SER A 16 39.80 9.83 -0.20
CA SER A 16 39.68 9.12 -1.48
C SER A 16 38.70 7.95 -1.36
N GLU A 17 38.88 7.09 -0.36
CA GLU A 17 38.00 5.95 -0.08
C GLU A 17 36.56 6.40 0.16
N PHE A 18 36.36 7.47 0.94
CA PHE A 18 35.05 8.08 1.13
C PHE A 18 34.44 8.59 -0.18
N GLY A 19 35.23 9.30 -0.99
CA GLY A 19 34.77 9.83 -2.28
C GLY A 19 34.39 8.74 -3.28
N GLU A 20 35.15 7.65 -3.33
CA GLU A 20 34.85 6.46 -4.13
C GLU A 20 33.55 5.80 -3.68
N GLY A 21 33.38 5.58 -2.37
CA GLY A 21 32.14 5.05 -1.80
C GLY A 21 30.94 5.95 -2.08
N PHE A 22 31.10 7.27 -1.90
CA PHE A 22 30.06 8.25 -2.21
C PHE A 22 29.62 8.17 -3.66
N LYS A 23 30.58 8.20 -4.61
CA LYS A 23 30.29 8.15 -6.04
C LYS A 23 29.55 6.87 -6.41
N ARG A 24 30.04 5.71 -5.93
CA ARG A 24 29.47 4.39 -6.23
C ARG A 24 27.98 4.32 -5.90
N ASP A 25 27.58 4.85 -4.75
CA ASP A 25 26.18 4.83 -4.32
C ASP A 25 25.35 5.98 -4.88
N TYR A 26 25.95 7.16 -5.05
CA TYR A 26 25.27 8.30 -5.64
C TYR A 26 24.83 8.03 -7.09
N GLU A 27 25.61 7.23 -7.83
CA GLU A 27 25.33 6.85 -9.22
C GLU A 27 24.26 5.74 -9.36
N ILE A 28 23.83 5.10 -8.27
CA ILE A 28 22.80 4.05 -8.32
C ILE A 28 21.46 4.65 -8.80
N GLY A 29 21.02 4.20 -9.96
CA GLY A 29 19.78 4.62 -10.58
C GLY A 29 18.55 3.89 -10.04
N LYS A 30 17.37 4.35 -10.48
CA LYS A 30 16.09 3.69 -10.19
C LYS A 30 15.98 2.34 -10.89
N GLU A 31 16.52 2.23 -12.10
CA GLU A 31 16.56 0.97 -12.84
C GLU A 31 17.40 -0.07 -12.11
N ASP A 32 18.57 0.31 -11.58
CA ASP A 32 19.47 -0.61 -10.86
C ASP A 32 18.76 -1.24 -9.65
N THR A 33 18.14 -0.44 -8.78
CA THR A 33 17.41 -0.98 -7.62
C THR A 33 16.18 -1.79 -8.02
N THR A 34 15.51 -1.43 -9.13
CA THR A 34 14.36 -2.18 -9.65
C THR A 34 14.80 -3.55 -10.19
N MET A 35 15.88 -3.59 -10.96
CA MET A 35 16.46 -4.83 -11.47
C MET A 35 16.98 -5.71 -10.34
N ASN A 36 17.62 -5.11 -9.34
CA ASN A 36 18.04 -5.81 -8.14
C ASN A 36 16.86 -6.42 -7.37
N TYR A 37 15.76 -5.67 -7.24
CA TYR A 37 14.54 -6.18 -6.63
C TYR A 37 13.94 -7.35 -7.42
N TYR A 38 13.84 -7.25 -8.74
CA TYR A 38 13.37 -8.36 -9.57
C TYR A 38 14.26 -9.58 -9.46
N ARG A 39 15.58 -9.39 -9.37
CA ARG A 39 16.51 -10.49 -9.13
C ARG A 39 16.29 -11.14 -7.77
N GLN A 40 16.08 -10.36 -6.72
CA GLN A 40 15.70 -10.89 -5.40
C GLN A 40 14.41 -11.72 -5.51
N ARG A 41 13.38 -11.22 -6.19
CA ARG A 41 12.10 -11.93 -6.37
C ARG A 41 12.24 -13.23 -7.15
N ASP A 42 13.13 -13.25 -8.14
CA ASP A 42 13.47 -14.46 -8.90
C ASP A 42 14.11 -15.52 -8.00
N LEU A 43 15.02 -15.11 -7.11
CA LEU A 43 15.66 -15.99 -6.12
C LEU A 43 14.69 -16.47 -5.02
N GLU A 44 13.59 -15.76 -4.79
CA GLU A 44 12.51 -16.12 -3.85
C GLU A 44 11.40 -16.97 -4.50
N ASP A 45 11.57 -17.41 -5.74
CA ASP A 45 10.58 -18.18 -6.51
C ASP A 45 9.24 -17.46 -6.69
N ALA A 46 9.32 -16.14 -6.73
CA ALA A 46 8.16 -15.31 -6.62
C ALA A 46 8.01 -14.39 -7.84
N THR A 47 6.82 -13.85 -8.04
CA THR A 47 6.57 -12.97 -9.20
C THR A 47 7.28 -11.63 -9.00
N PRO A 48 7.57 -10.89 -10.10
CA PRO A 48 8.09 -9.52 -9.98
C PRO A 48 7.15 -8.57 -9.23
N GLU A 49 5.88 -8.96 -9.07
CA GLU A 49 4.90 -8.24 -8.28
C GLU A 49 4.94 -8.65 -6.81
N ALA A 50 4.64 -7.67 -5.98
CA ALA A 50 4.56 -7.76 -4.54
C ALA A 50 3.69 -6.59 -4.02
N PRO A 51 3.34 -6.58 -2.73
CA PRO A 51 2.76 -5.39 -2.11
C PRO A 51 3.57 -4.13 -2.41
N LYS A 52 2.91 -3.02 -2.72
CA LYS A 52 3.52 -1.74 -3.11
C LYS A 52 4.57 -1.27 -2.11
N PHE A 53 4.25 -1.37 -0.82
CA PHE A 53 5.16 -0.97 0.25
C PHE A 53 6.42 -1.83 0.28
N ASP A 54 6.29 -3.14 0.03
CA ASP A 54 7.44 -4.05 -0.02
C ASP A 54 8.33 -3.73 -1.22
N MET A 55 7.74 -3.43 -2.38
CA MET A 55 8.48 -2.98 -3.55
C MET A 55 9.21 -1.65 -3.28
N MET A 56 8.55 -0.68 -2.65
CA MET A 56 9.14 0.62 -2.37
C MET A 56 10.28 0.56 -1.35
N ILE A 57 10.11 -0.22 -0.28
CA ILE A 57 11.18 -0.39 0.71
C ILE A 57 12.38 -1.14 0.11
N ASN A 58 12.15 -2.24 -0.61
CA ASN A 58 13.25 -3.06 -1.12
C ASN A 58 13.95 -2.42 -2.35
N THR A 59 13.36 -1.38 -2.94
CA THR A 59 14.01 -0.56 -3.98
C THR A 59 14.58 0.76 -3.42
N HIS A 60 14.51 1.00 -2.12
CA HIS A 60 15.02 2.22 -1.50
C HIS A 60 16.49 2.05 -1.05
N PRO A 61 17.45 2.82 -1.60
CA PRO A 61 18.88 2.58 -1.39
C PRO A 61 19.26 2.86 0.07
N GLY A 62 18.81 3.97 0.65
CA GLY A 62 19.06 4.27 2.07
C GLY A 62 18.52 3.22 3.05
N ILE A 63 17.32 2.68 2.81
CA ILE A 63 16.74 1.62 3.64
C ILE A 63 17.53 0.32 3.45
N THR A 64 17.82 -0.07 2.21
CA THR A 64 18.65 -1.25 1.92
C THR A 64 20.01 -1.17 2.60
N ARG A 65 20.70 -0.02 2.53
CA ARG A 65 21.99 0.21 3.21
C ARG A 65 21.90 0.08 4.72
N THR A 66 20.87 0.68 5.30
CA THR A 66 20.59 0.57 6.75
C THR A 66 20.40 -0.90 7.14
N ARG A 67 19.66 -1.66 6.32
CA ARG A 67 19.42 -3.09 6.53
C ARG A 67 20.67 -3.94 6.31
N GLU A 68 21.55 -3.60 5.38
CA GLU A 68 22.86 -4.28 5.21
C GLU A 68 23.77 -4.08 6.42
N ALA A 69 23.91 -2.84 6.90
CA ALA A 69 24.79 -2.52 8.01
C ALA A 69 24.28 -3.05 9.36
N LEU A 70 22.96 -3.07 9.56
CA LEU A 70 22.34 -3.52 10.79
C LEU A 70 21.88 -5.00 10.75
N GLY A 71 21.86 -5.63 9.58
CA GLY A 71 21.36 -6.99 9.26
C GLY A 71 22.19 -8.16 9.80
N GLY A 72 22.77 -7.97 10.97
CA GLY A 72 23.47 -8.98 11.77
C GLY A 72 23.49 -8.62 13.26
N VAL A 73 23.11 -7.37 13.57
CA VAL A 73 22.98 -6.83 14.93
C VAL A 73 21.51 -6.81 15.35
N ILE A 74 20.60 -6.45 14.43
CA ILE A 74 19.15 -6.36 14.68
C ILE A 74 18.43 -7.31 13.71
N PRO A 75 17.96 -8.49 14.16
CA PRO A 75 17.30 -9.47 13.30
C PRO A 75 16.08 -8.93 12.55
N ALA A 76 15.36 -7.97 13.13
CA ALA A 76 14.14 -7.39 12.56
C ALA A 76 14.37 -6.55 11.29
N VAL A 77 15.60 -6.10 11.03
CA VAL A 77 15.95 -5.30 9.84
C VAL A 77 16.84 -6.05 8.86
N ASP A 78 17.12 -7.34 9.12
CA ASP A 78 18.01 -8.11 8.27
C ASP A 78 17.46 -8.26 6.83
N LEU A 79 18.38 -8.28 5.87
CA LEU A 79 18.12 -8.69 4.51
C LEU A 79 18.13 -10.21 4.43
N GLY A 80 17.08 -10.76 3.82
CA GLY A 80 17.04 -12.19 3.52
C GLY A 80 18.20 -12.64 2.62
N PRO A 81 18.50 -13.94 2.58
CA PRO A 81 19.61 -14.48 1.79
C PRO A 81 19.49 -14.14 0.30
N ALA A 82 18.26 -14.18 -0.25
CA ALA A 82 17.98 -13.81 -1.63
C ALA A 82 18.30 -12.33 -1.93
N ALA A 83 17.97 -11.42 -1.01
CA ALA A 83 18.26 -9.99 -1.16
C ALA A 83 19.78 -9.72 -1.10
N LYS A 84 20.48 -10.35 -0.16
CA LYS A 84 21.96 -10.28 -0.07
C LYS A 84 22.63 -10.84 -1.33
N GLN A 85 22.11 -11.94 -1.88
CA GLN A 85 22.62 -12.51 -3.12
C GLN A 85 22.36 -11.61 -4.33
N ALA A 86 21.15 -11.03 -4.46
CA ALA A 86 20.84 -10.11 -5.55
C ALA A 86 21.77 -8.89 -5.53
N LEU A 87 22.02 -8.31 -4.36
CA LEU A 87 22.93 -7.17 -4.22
C LEU A 87 24.35 -7.50 -4.67
N ARG A 88 24.85 -8.70 -4.34
CA ARG A 88 26.15 -9.20 -4.83
C ARG A 88 26.19 -9.37 -6.33
N GLU A 89 25.17 -10.01 -6.90
CA GLU A 89 25.12 -10.30 -8.33
C GLU A 89 25.00 -9.04 -9.19
N ASN A 90 24.51 -7.93 -8.63
CA ASN A 90 24.38 -6.64 -9.31
C ASN A 90 25.46 -5.62 -8.89
N ASP A 91 26.50 -6.02 -8.16
CA ASP A 91 27.56 -5.13 -7.67
C ASP A 91 27.07 -3.96 -6.79
N MET A 92 25.93 -4.15 -6.14
CA MET A 92 25.25 -3.15 -5.32
C MET A 92 25.48 -3.33 -3.83
N GLU A 93 26.19 -4.34 -3.36
CA GLU A 93 26.39 -4.55 -1.91
C GLU A 93 27.29 -3.49 -1.25
N LEU A 94 27.06 -3.27 0.05
CA LEU A 94 27.95 -2.47 0.90
C LEU A 94 29.34 -3.14 0.95
N SER A 95 30.40 -2.43 0.56
CA SER A 95 31.73 -3.03 0.40
C SER A 95 32.88 -2.05 0.69
N GLY A 96 34.09 -2.60 0.88
CA GLY A 96 35.30 -1.81 1.12
C GLY A 96 35.57 -1.48 2.59
N SER A 97 36.37 -0.45 2.84
CA SER A 97 36.75 0.02 4.17
C SER A 97 35.59 0.72 4.88
N PRO A 98 35.61 0.89 6.22
CA PRO A 98 34.59 1.70 6.92
C PRO A 98 34.44 3.12 6.37
N MET A 99 35.51 3.74 5.85
CA MET A 99 35.44 5.05 5.19
C MET A 99 34.72 4.97 3.85
N THR A 100 34.95 3.91 3.08
CA THR A 100 34.22 3.64 1.83
C THR A 100 32.73 3.47 2.11
N GLN A 101 32.39 2.65 3.12
CA GLN A 101 31.01 2.40 3.53
C GLN A 101 30.33 3.68 4.04
N ALA A 102 31.02 4.51 4.83
CA ALA A 102 30.51 5.82 5.24
C ALA A 102 30.24 6.72 4.02
N GLY A 103 31.12 6.69 3.02
CA GLY A 103 30.91 7.31 1.72
C GLY A 103 29.63 6.81 1.04
N GLN A 104 29.43 5.49 0.97
CA GLN A 104 28.24 4.86 0.40
C GLN A 104 26.94 5.32 1.07
N PHE A 105 26.90 5.38 2.41
CA PHE A 105 25.75 5.89 3.15
C PHE A 105 25.41 7.34 2.79
N VAL A 106 26.42 8.21 2.72
CA VAL A 106 26.22 9.62 2.34
C VAL A 106 25.82 9.73 0.87
N GLY A 107 26.40 8.91 -0.01
CA GLY A 107 26.03 8.80 -1.42
C GLY A 107 24.57 8.41 -1.62
N SER A 108 24.10 7.39 -0.88
CA SER A 108 22.71 6.95 -0.86
C SER A 108 21.74 8.02 -0.34
N ALA A 109 22.12 8.79 0.69
CA ALA A 109 21.31 9.90 1.17
C ALA A 109 21.23 11.05 0.14
N ALA A 110 22.36 11.39 -0.51
CA ALA A 110 22.38 12.38 -1.57
C ALA A 110 21.61 11.93 -2.82
N ASN A 111 21.65 10.64 -3.15
CA ASN A 111 20.87 10.02 -4.21
C ASN A 111 19.37 10.12 -3.94
N ASP A 112 18.95 9.88 -2.70
CA ASP A 112 17.54 10.00 -2.32
C ASP A 112 17.02 11.44 -2.47
N LEU A 113 17.84 12.44 -2.11
CA LEU A 113 17.49 13.86 -2.29
C LEU A 113 17.28 14.25 -3.75
N THR A 114 17.93 13.58 -4.71
CA THR A 114 17.77 13.87 -6.14
C THR A 114 16.76 12.97 -6.84
N GLN A 115 16.52 11.76 -6.33
CA GLN A 115 15.61 10.78 -6.91
C GLN A 115 14.24 10.68 -6.21
N ASP A 116 14.02 11.44 -5.14
CA ASP A 116 12.74 11.60 -4.43
C ASP A 116 12.12 10.28 -3.90
N ARG A 117 12.94 9.29 -3.50
CA ARG A 117 12.42 7.97 -3.10
C ARG A 117 11.75 7.99 -1.73
N SER A 118 12.36 8.64 -0.72
CA SER A 118 11.72 8.88 0.57
C SER A 118 10.42 9.67 0.43
N ARG A 119 10.41 10.67 -0.46
CA ARG A 119 9.22 11.46 -0.76
C ARG A 119 8.11 10.59 -1.36
N SER A 120 8.44 9.61 -2.21
CA SER A 120 7.45 8.66 -2.72
C SER A 120 6.81 7.82 -1.61
N ILE A 121 7.58 7.37 -0.61
CA ILE A 121 7.06 6.65 0.57
C ILE A 121 6.14 7.57 1.37
N TYR A 122 6.55 8.82 1.59
CA TYR A 122 5.70 9.80 2.24
C TYR A 122 4.36 9.94 1.50
N TRP A 123 4.36 10.17 0.19
CA TRP A 123 3.11 10.30 -0.59
C TRP A 123 2.22 9.05 -0.54
N LEU A 124 2.81 7.86 -0.54
CA LEU A 124 2.05 6.61 -0.38
C LEU A 124 1.35 6.54 0.99
N LEU A 125 2.03 6.95 2.05
CA LEU A 125 1.48 6.88 3.42
C LEU A 125 0.63 8.11 3.77
N ASN A 126 0.73 9.20 3.00
CA ASN A 126 0.04 10.46 3.22
C ASN A 126 -1.43 10.45 2.77
N ALA A 127 -1.85 9.45 1.99
CA ALA A 127 -3.24 9.31 1.55
C ALA A 127 -3.91 8.12 2.24
N LEU A 128 -5.05 8.34 2.92
CA LEU A 128 -5.78 7.27 3.62
C LEU A 128 -6.13 6.10 2.70
N GLN A 129 -6.47 6.40 1.45
CA GLN A 129 -6.72 5.41 0.40
C GLN A 129 -5.50 4.52 0.15
N ALA A 130 -4.32 5.12 -0.02
CA ALA A 130 -3.09 4.41 -0.32
C ALA A 130 -2.58 3.63 0.90
N THR A 131 -2.67 4.19 2.10
CA THR A 131 -2.35 3.47 3.35
C THR A 131 -3.27 2.26 3.55
N GLY A 132 -4.58 2.41 3.32
CA GLY A 132 -5.52 1.29 3.37
C GLY A 132 -5.23 0.21 2.32
N GLU A 133 -4.84 0.60 1.10
CA GLU A 133 -4.42 -0.34 0.07
C GLU A 133 -3.15 -1.11 0.47
N VAL A 134 -2.15 -0.42 1.04
CA VAL A 134 -0.92 -1.05 1.57
C VAL A 134 -1.26 -2.09 2.65
N ILE A 135 -2.13 -1.76 3.60
CA ILE A 135 -2.56 -2.68 4.66
C ILE A 135 -3.27 -3.88 4.03
N ASN A 136 -4.16 -3.67 3.06
CA ASN A 136 -4.88 -4.72 2.36
C ASN A 136 -3.93 -5.67 1.61
N GLU A 137 -3.02 -5.13 0.81
CA GLU A 137 -2.02 -5.91 0.07
C GLU A 137 -1.12 -6.71 1.03
N LYS A 138 -0.67 -6.10 2.12
CA LYS A 138 0.19 -6.76 3.12
C LYS A 138 -0.53 -7.90 3.83
N ALA A 139 -1.78 -7.69 4.24
CA ALA A 139 -2.60 -8.72 4.88
C ALA A 139 -2.86 -9.90 3.94
N LEU A 140 -3.20 -9.62 2.68
CA LEU A 140 -3.43 -10.64 1.65
C LEU A 140 -2.15 -11.39 1.28
N ALA A 141 -1.01 -10.71 1.11
CA ALA A 141 0.27 -11.35 0.82
C ALA A 141 0.72 -12.27 1.96
N LYS A 142 0.48 -11.86 3.21
CA LYS A 142 0.80 -12.67 4.39
C LYS A 142 -0.12 -13.89 4.53
N ALA A 143 -1.42 -13.72 4.31
CA ALA A 143 -2.40 -14.79 4.46
C ALA A 143 -2.41 -15.76 3.28
N VAL A 144 -2.25 -15.26 2.07
CA VAL A 144 -2.35 -16.01 0.81
C VAL A 144 -1.16 -15.67 -0.09
N PRO A 145 0.05 -16.14 0.25
CA PRO A 145 1.28 -15.82 -0.51
C PRO A 145 1.22 -16.28 -1.97
N GLU A 146 0.36 -17.26 -2.28
CA GLU A 146 0.12 -17.76 -3.64
C GLU A 146 -0.41 -16.67 -4.60
N LEU A 147 -1.01 -15.59 -4.08
CA LEU A 147 -1.43 -14.45 -4.89
C LEU A 147 -0.27 -13.80 -5.65
N TYR A 148 0.95 -13.88 -5.09
CA TYR A 148 2.17 -13.26 -5.62
C TYR A 148 3.21 -14.29 -6.10
N SER A 149 2.82 -15.55 -6.25
CA SER A 149 3.71 -16.63 -6.69
C SER A 149 3.45 -17.08 -8.13
N ALA A 150 4.43 -17.80 -8.67
CA ALA A 150 4.35 -18.46 -9.97
C ALA A 150 4.54 -19.97 -9.79
N SER A 151 3.85 -20.74 -10.61
CA SER A 151 3.96 -22.20 -10.60
C SER A 151 4.58 -22.70 -11.90
N PRO A 152 5.37 -23.79 -11.88
CA PRO A 152 5.81 -24.46 -13.09
C PRO A 152 4.62 -24.85 -13.98
N VAL A 153 4.75 -24.58 -15.28
CA VAL A 153 3.78 -25.08 -16.26
C VAL A 153 4.15 -26.52 -16.57
N THR A 154 3.17 -27.42 -16.46
CA THR A 154 3.37 -28.83 -16.74
C THR A 154 2.72 -29.23 -18.06
N ARG A 155 3.31 -30.24 -18.71
CA ARG A 155 2.71 -30.95 -19.83
C ARG A 155 2.56 -32.42 -19.47
N LYS A 156 1.47 -33.04 -19.94
CA LYS A 156 1.25 -34.47 -19.80
C LYS A 156 2.13 -35.23 -20.78
N VAL A 157 2.97 -36.12 -20.27
CA VAL A 157 3.82 -36.99 -21.08
C VAL A 157 3.53 -38.45 -20.81
N ASN A 158 3.59 -39.26 -21.86
CA ASN A 158 3.54 -40.71 -21.73
C ASN A 158 4.92 -41.21 -21.31
N VAL A 159 4.96 -41.95 -20.21
CA VAL A 159 6.17 -42.57 -19.67
C VAL A 159 5.93 -44.05 -19.46
N ILE A 160 6.97 -44.85 -19.67
CA ILE A 160 6.94 -46.28 -19.37
C ILE A 160 7.56 -46.48 -17.99
N LYS A 161 6.77 -46.90 -17.02
CA LYS A 161 7.22 -47.19 -15.65
C LYS A 161 6.88 -48.63 -15.31
N GLY A 162 7.92 -49.46 -15.11
CA GLY A 162 7.74 -50.90 -14.84
C GLY A 162 6.99 -51.65 -15.95
N GLY A 163 7.17 -51.28 -17.22
CA GLY A 163 6.52 -51.92 -18.37
C GLY A 163 5.08 -51.48 -18.65
N LYS A 164 4.48 -50.58 -17.85
CA LYS A 164 3.15 -50.02 -18.10
C LYS A 164 3.25 -48.55 -18.54
N ARG A 165 2.35 -48.15 -19.46
CA ARG A 165 2.18 -46.74 -19.84
C ARG A 165 1.53 -45.99 -18.69
N ALA A 166 2.18 -44.92 -18.25
CA ALA A 166 1.67 -43.95 -17.29
C ALA A 166 1.70 -42.56 -17.93
N ILE A 167 0.78 -41.70 -17.50
CA ILE A 167 0.78 -40.27 -17.86
C ILE A 167 1.32 -39.53 -16.64
N GLU A 168 2.43 -38.81 -16.81
CA GLU A 168 3.00 -37.96 -15.76
C GLU A 168 2.95 -36.50 -16.19
N ASP A 169 2.72 -35.60 -15.23
CA ASP A 169 2.87 -34.16 -15.43
C ASP A 169 4.35 -33.81 -15.28
N ARG A 170 4.97 -33.36 -16.37
CA ARG A 170 6.36 -32.88 -16.36
C ARG A 170 6.43 -31.38 -16.56
N PRO A 171 7.25 -30.65 -15.78
CA PRO A 171 7.53 -29.25 -16.05
C PRO A 171 8.05 -29.05 -17.47
N ILE A 172 7.60 -27.97 -18.11
CA ILE A 172 8.07 -27.58 -19.44
C ILE A 172 9.49 -27.03 -19.28
N ASN A 173 10.49 -27.80 -19.72
CA ASN A 173 11.88 -27.37 -19.80
C ASN A 173 12.18 -26.82 -21.20
N ILE A 174 12.51 -25.54 -21.32
CA ILE A 174 12.75 -24.84 -22.60
C ILE A 174 14.03 -25.32 -23.30
N ASN A 175 14.92 -26.01 -22.57
CA ASN A 175 16.08 -26.66 -23.17
C ASN A 175 15.67 -27.90 -24.01
N ASP A 176 14.54 -28.53 -23.70
CA ASP A 176 13.98 -29.65 -24.47
C ASP A 176 13.17 -29.14 -25.68
N GLU A 177 13.55 -29.57 -26.88
CA GLU A 177 12.91 -29.15 -28.14
C GLU A 177 11.41 -29.46 -28.16
N ALA A 178 11.02 -30.67 -27.73
CA ALA A 178 9.61 -31.06 -27.70
C ALA A 178 8.77 -30.21 -26.72
N SER A 179 9.35 -29.85 -25.57
CA SER A 179 8.70 -28.97 -24.59
C SER A 179 8.60 -27.53 -25.09
N ARG A 180 9.61 -27.08 -25.83
CA ARG A 180 9.67 -25.73 -26.41
C ARG A 180 8.69 -25.55 -27.55
N ASP A 181 8.57 -26.52 -28.44
CA ASP A 181 7.61 -26.50 -29.55
C ASP A 181 6.18 -26.55 -29.01
N TYR A 182 5.92 -27.41 -28.03
CA TYR A 182 4.64 -27.41 -27.30
C TYR A 182 4.32 -26.04 -26.69
N ALA A 183 5.31 -25.37 -26.09
CA ALA A 183 5.11 -24.06 -25.48
C ALA A 183 4.84 -22.95 -26.53
N LEU A 184 5.40 -23.06 -27.74
CA LEU A 184 5.10 -22.15 -28.86
C LEU A 184 3.68 -22.39 -29.38
N ASP A 185 3.33 -23.65 -29.65
CA ASP A 185 2.00 -24.04 -30.16
C ASP A 185 0.89 -23.68 -29.17
N ALA A 186 1.15 -23.85 -27.87
CA ALA A 186 0.22 -23.47 -26.82
C ALA A 186 0.21 -21.96 -26.50
N GLY A 187 0.97 -21.14 -27.25
CA GLY A 187 1.02 -19.68 -27.10
C GLY A 187 1.66 -19.19 -25.79
N MET A 188 2.43 -20.04 -25.12
CA MET A 188 3.15 -19.74 -23.87
C MET A 188 4.50 -19.07 -24.15
N LEU A 189 5.08 -19.35 -25.33
CA LEU A 189 6.19 -18.62 -25.92
C LEU A 189 5.74 -17.90 -27.19
N LYS A 190 6.45 -16.84 -27.56
CA LYS A 190 6.29 -16.11 -28.82
C LYS A 190 7.63 -15.95 -29.50
N GLU A 191 7.64 -16.01 -30.82
CA GLU A 191 8.81 -15.65 -31.62
C GLU A 191 8.72 -14.18 -32.01
N ILE A 192 9.72 -13.40 -31.60
CA ILE A 192 9.83 -11.97 -31.87
C ILE A 192 11.28 -11.70 -32.27
N ASP A 193 11.48 -11.19 -33.49
CA ASP A 193 12.81 -10.89 -34.06
C ASP A 193 13.79 -12.09 -34.03
N GLY A 194 13.27 -13.30 -34.34
CA GLY A 194 14.04 -14.54 -34.28
C GLY A 194 14.43 -14.97 -32.86
N LYS A 195 13.95 -14.26 -31.82
CA LYS A 195 14.15 -14.59 -30.41
C LYS A 195 12.84 -15.10 -29.81
N ARG A 196 12.93 -16.24 -29.12
CA ARG A 196 11.80 -16.80 -28.37
C ARG A 196 11.68 -16.09 -27.03
N LYS A 197 10.56 -15.44 -26.81
CA LYS A 197 10.24 -14.68 -25.59
C LYS A 197 9.00 -15.27 -24.90
N PRO A 198 8.96 -15.33 -23.57
CA PRO A 198 7.75 -15.74 -22.85
C PRO A 198 6.55 -14.86 -23.17
N ALA A 199 5.38 -15.47 -23.31
CA ALA A 199 4.12 -14.73 -23.45
C ALA A 199 3.74 -14.04 -22.12
N ARG A 200 2.76 -13.12 -22.18
CA ARG A 200 2.31 -12.37 -21.01
C ARG A 200 1.92 -13.31 -19.86
N GLY A 201 2.63 -13.17 -18.73
CA GLY A 201 2.38 -13.95 -17.52
C GLY A 201 3.13 -15.28 -17.42
N TYR A 202 3.96 -15.58 -18.41
CA TYR A 202 4.94 -16.65 -18.35
C TYR A 202 6.34 -16.07 -18.12
N ARG A 203 7.20 -16.84 -17.47
CA ARG A 203 8.62 -16.51 -17.24
C ARG A 203 9.43 -17.80 -17.37
N ILE A 204 10.68 -17.68 -17.83
CA ILE A 204 11.63 -18.79 -17.79
C ILE A 204 12.46 -18.64 -16.52
N LYS A 205 12.50 -19.68 -15.70
CA LYS A 205 13.30 -19.75 -14.49
C LYS A 205 14.42 -20.77 -14.70
N ASP A 206 15.65 -20.40 -14.36
CA ASP A 206 16.75 -21.34 -14.37
C ASP A 206 16.70 -22.18 -13.08
N ASP A 207 16.78 -23.50 -13.23
CA ASP A 207 16.68 -24.51 -12.17
C ASP A 207 17.78 -25.57 -12.40
N GLY A 208 18.98 -25.27 -11.89
CA GLY A 208 20.19 -26.01 -12.25
C GLY A 208 20.48 -25.91 -13.75
N ASP A 209 20.62 -27.06 -14.40
CA ASP A 209 20.82 -27.16 -15.86
C ASP A 209 19.51 -27.03 -16.67
N ALA A 210 18.36 -26.97 -16.00
CA ALA A 210 17.04 -26.87 -16.64
C ALA A 210 16.54 -25.42 -16.70
N ARG A 211 15.77 -25.09 -17.75
CA ARG A 211 15.12 -23.79 -17.90
C ARG A 211 13.62 -23.98 -17.89
N ILE A 212 13.01 -23.88 -16.71
CA ILE A 212 11.61 -24.23 -16.48
C ILE A 212 10.70 -23.05 -16.79
N LEU A 213 9.67 -23.29 -17.61
CA LEU A 213 8.62 -22.31 -17.85
C LEU A 213 7.67 -22.26 -16.65
N THR A 214 7.53 -21.08 -16.06
CA THR A 214 6.60 -20.81 -14.96
C THR A 214 5.52 -19.84 -15.42
N LYS A 215 4.36 -19.90 -14.77
CA LYS A 215 3.23 -18.97 -14.99
C LYS A 215 2.80 -18.39 -13.65
N ARG A 216 2.56 -17.08 -13.61
CA ARG A 216 1.95 -16.45 -12.42
C ARG A 216 0.60 -17.08 -12.11
N ASN A 217 0.35 -17.36 -10.83
CA ASN A 217 -0.89 -18.01 -10.41
C ASN A 217 -2.11 -17.11 -10.62
N TYR A 218 -1.93 -15.80 -10.44
CA TYR A 218 -2.95 -14.79 -10.64
C TYR A 218 -2.42 -13.66 -11.51
N SER A 219 -3.31 -13.02 -12.28
CA SER A 219 -2.93 -11.84 -13.06
C SER A 219 -2.84 -10.60 -12.15
N PRO A 220 -2.03 -9.59 -12.50
CA PRO A 220 -1.88 -8.38 -11.69
C PRO A 220 -3.20 -7.69 -11.39
N GLY A 221 -4.03 -7.55 -12.42
CA GLY A 221 -5.35 -6.92 -12.28
C GLY A 221 -6.29 -7.71 -11.36
N MET A 222 -6.16 -9.04 -11.31
CA MET A 222 -6.95 -9.85 -10.36
C MET A 222 -6.49 -9.64 -8.91
N VAL A 223 -5.18 -9.51 -8.69
CA VAL A 223 -4.64 -9.24 -7.34
C VAL A 223 -5.01 -7.82 -6.90
N GLN A 224 -4.86 -6.83 -7.78
CA GLN A 224 -5.24 -5.44 -7.50
C GLN A 224 -6.75 -5.27 -7.27
N ALA A 225 -7.58 -6.05 -7.96
CA ALA A 225 -9.03 -6.02 -7.74
C ALA A 225 -9.44 -6.36 -6.30
N LEU A 226 -8.60 -7.09 -5.54
CA LEU A 226 -8.85 -7.39 -4.13
C LEU A 226 -8.86 -6.14 -3.23
N ALA A 227 -8.30 -5.01 -3.69
CA ALA A 227 -8.36 -3.74 -2.98
C ALA A 227 -9.63 -2.92 -3.29
N ILE A 228 -10.45 -3.33 -4.27
CA ILE A 228 -11.66 -2.58 -4.64
C ILE A 228 -12.62 -2.43 -3.44
N PRO A 229 -12.97 -3.50 -2.69
CA PRO A 229 -13.94 -3.37 -1.60
C PRO A 229 -13.46 -2.44 -0.47
N THR A 230 -12.19 -2.56 -0.07
CA THR A 230 -11.59 -1.70 0.95
C THR A 230 -11.42 -0.26 0.46
N GLY A 231 -11.09 -0.07 -0.82
CA GLY A 231 -11.06 1.25 -1.47
C GLY A 231 -12.44 1.92 -1.50
N ILE A 232 -13.51 1.18 -1.80
CA ILE A 232 -14.88 1.71 -1.73
C ILE A 232 -15.21 2.15 -0.30
N ALA A 233 -14.91 1.34 0.72
CA ALA A 233 -15.15 1.71 2.13
C ALA A 233 -14.47 3.03 2.52
N ILE A 234 -13.18 3.18 2.20
CA ILE A 234 -12.43 4.41 2.50
C ILE A 234 -13.01 5.58 1.72
N ASN A 235 -13.30 5.41 0.42
CA ASN A 235 -13.83 6.50 -0.41
C ASN A 235 -15.22 6.94 0.02
N SER A 236 -16.07 6.01 0.43
CA SER A 236 -17.37 6.31 1.03
C SER A 236 -17.20 7.09 2.34
N GLY A 237 -16.37 6.61 3.26
CA GLY A 237 -16.16 7.25 4.56
C GLY A 237 -15.52 8.64 4.47
N LEU A 238 -14.66 8.87 3.46
CA LEU A 238 -14.09 10.18 3.16
C LEU A 238 -15.05 11.13 2.43
N GLY A 239 -16.23 10.67 2.01
CA GLY A 239 -17.14 11.49 1.21
C GLY A 239 -16.64 11.75 -0.22
N LEU A 240 -15.80 10.87 -0.78
CA LEU A 240 -15.28 10.99 -2.15
C LEU A 240 -16.24 10.38 -3.20
N LEU A 241 -17.20 9.56 -2.77
CA LEU A 241 -18.20 8.95 -3.65
C LEU A 241 -19.50 9.76 -3.77
N THR A 242 -19.41 11.09 -3.65
CA THR A 242 -20.52 12.03 -3.84
C THR A 242 -20.28 12.90 -5.08
N PRO A 243 -20.47 12.39 -6.31
CA PRO A 243 -20.06 13.09 -7.53
C PRO A 243 -20.86 14.38 -7.81
N PHE A 244 -22.02 14.56 -7.18
CA PHE A 244 -22.93 15.68 -7.44
C PHE A 244 -22.88 16.78 -6.37
N GLY A 245 -22.10 16.62 -5.29
CA GLY A 245 -22.13 17.57 -4.18
C GLY A 245 -21.32 17.12 -2.97
N GLY A 246 -21.42 17.86 -1.87
CA GLY A 246 -20.78 17.54 -0.60
C GLY A 246 -21.29 16.24 0.02
N ALA A 247 -20.48 15.68 0.91
CA ALA A 247 -21.01 14.73 1.88
C ALA A 247 -21.94 15.47 2.86
N GLU A 248 -22.80 14.74 3.57
CA GLU A 248 -23.74 15.33 4.54
C GLU A 248 -23.01 16.19 5.59
N GLY A 249 -23.42 17.45 5.74
CA GLY A 249 -22.75 18.43 6.62
C GLY A 249 -21.57 19.17 5.97
N TYR A 250 -21.25 18.88 4.70
CA TYR A 250 -20.15 19.49 3.96
C TYR A 250 -20.64 20.15 2.66
N LYS A 251 -19.87 21.15 2.24
CA LYS A 251 -19.97 21.74 0.91
C LYS A 251 -19.51 20.75 -0.16
N ALA A 252 -19.85 20.99 -1.42
CA ALA A 252 -19.14 20.37 -2.53
C ALA A 252 -17.67 20.85 -2.59
N ALA A 253 -16.80 20.11 -3.28
CA ALA A 253 -15.43 20.57 -3.52
C ALA A 253 -15.41 21.78 -4.46
N ILE A 254 -16.36 21.83 -5.39
CA ILE A 254 -16.65 22.92 -6.32
C ILE A 254 -18.09 23.40 -6.04
N PRO A 255 -18.32 24.20 -4.98
CA PRO A 255 -19.66 24.57 -4.54
C PRO A 255 -20.38 25.47 -5.56
N ASP A 256 -21.68 25.24 -5.70
CA ASP A 256 -22.60 26.18 -6.35
C ASP A 256 -22.83 27.42 -5.47
N GLU A 257 -23.12 28.56 -6.09
CA GLU A 257 -23.30 29.84 -5.39
C GLU A 257 -24.62 29.88 -4.61
N ASP A 258 -25.68 29.27 -5.14
CA ASP A 258 -27.02 29.27 -4.54
C ASP A 258 -27.17 28.13 -3.54
N ASP A 259 -26.56 26.97 -3.80
CA ASP A 259 -26.57 25.82 -2.90
C ASP A 259 -25.17 25.21 -2.74
N PRO A 260 -24.41 25.58 -1.69
CA PRO A 260 -23.02 25.15 -1.54
C PRO A 260 -22.88 23.64 -1.26
N THR A 261 -23.98 22.92 -1.01
CA THR A 261 -23.98 21.46 -0.89
C THR A 261 -23.93 20.76 -2.25
N LYS A 262 -24.30 21.46 -3.32
CA LYS A 262 -24.27 20.96 -4.69
C LYS A 262 -23.02 21.43 -5.42
N SER A 263 -22.64 20.65 -6.43
CA SER A 263 -21.52 21.04 -7.28
C SER A 263 -21.97 21.97 -8.42
N ALA A 264 -21.24 23.07 -8.62
CA ALA A 264 -21.39 23.92 -9.80
C ALA A 264 -20.93 23.21 -11.10
N ASN A 265 -20.07 22.21 -10.98
CA ASN A 265 -19.54 21.45 -12.12
C ASN A 265 -19.15 20.03 -11.71
N VAL A 266 -20.01 19.06 -12.05
CA VAL A 266 -19.85 17.63 -11.76
C VAL A 266 -18.52 17.07 -12.28
N ALA A 267 -18.05 17.49 -13.46
CA ALA A 267 -16.79 17.00 -14.01
C ALA A 267 -15.59 17.48 -13.18
N LEU A 268 -15.60 18.76 -12.77
CA LEU A 268 -14.57 19.31 -11.89
C LEU A 268 -14.66 18.76 -10.46
N GLU A 269 -15.86 18.45 -9.97
CA GLU A 269 -16.08 17.78 -8.68
C GLU A 269 -15.45 16.39 -8.68
N ILE A 270 -15.72 15.59 -9.72
CA ILE A 270 -15.13 14.27 -9.89
C ILE A 270 -13.61 14.38 -10.01
N ALA A 271 -13.08 15.33 -10.78
CA ALA A 271 -11.65 15.55 -10.86
C ALA A 271 -11.04 15.95 -9.50
N ALA A 272 -11.68 16.90 -8.79
CA ALA A 272 -11.22 17.35 -7.48
C ALA A 272 -11.22 16.20 -6.46
N LYS A 273 -12.27 15.38 -6.41
CA LYS A 273 -12.38 14.27 -5.47
C LYS A 273 -11.52 13.07 -5.85
N TYR A 274 -11.63 12.60 -7.08
CA TYR A 274 -10.98 11.36 -7.50
C TYR A 274 -9.49 11.54 -7.77
N ILE A 275 -9.08 12.67 -8.36
CA ILE A 275 -7.69 12.92 -8.73
C ILE A 275 -6.95 13.65 -7.61
N MET A 276 -7.56 14.70 -7.04
CA MET A 276 -6.90 15.51 -6.01
C MET A 276 -7.26 15.09 -4.58
N GLY A 277 -8.15 14.11 -4.41
CA GLY A 277 -8.64 13.69 -3.10
C GLY A 277 -9.41 14.78 -2.36
N ARG A 278 -9.76 15.92 -2.99
CA ARG A 278 -10.32 17.11 -2.31
C ARG A 278 -11.78 16.89 -1.92
N THR A 279 -12.08 17.17 -0.66
CA THR A 279 -13.45 17.21 -0.12
C THR A 279 -13.82 18.66 0.16
N GLY A 280 -15.12 18.94 0.26
CA GLY A 280 -15.58 20.27 0.64
C GLY A 280 -15.38 20.57 2.12
N ASN A 281 -15.46 21.86 2.45
CA ASN A 281 -15.39 22.34 3.83
C ASN A 281 -16.72 22.08 4.56
N LEU A 282 -16.71 22.15 5.89
CA LEU A 282 -17.93 22.12 6.70
C LEU A 282 -18.89 23.24 6.26
N LEU A 283 -20.18 22.94 6.28
CA LEU A 283 -21.21 23.97 6.14
C LEU A 283 -21.18 24.92 7.35
N PRO A 284 -21.48 26.22 7.18
CA PRO A 284 -21.74 27.10 8.31
C PRO A 284 -22.81 26.51 9.23
N TYR A 285 -22.71 26.72 10.54
CA TYR A 285 -23.56 26.04 11.52
C TYR A 285 -25.07 26.15 11.20
N ASP A 286 -25.54 27.34 10.79
CA ASP A 286 -26.94 27.59 10.44
C ASP A 286 -27.46 26.72 9.28
N GLU A 287 -26.58 26.35 8.34
CA GLU A 287 -26.89 25.42 7.25
C GLU A 287 -26.61 23.97 7.64
N PHE A 288 -25.57 23.75 8.45
CA PHE A 288 -25.18 22.44 8.95
C PHE A 288 -26.28 21.80 9.79
N VAL A 289 -26.87 22.55 10.72
CA VAL A 289 -27.91 22.04 11.64
C VAL A 289 -29.19 21.63 10.89
N LYS A 290 -29.45 22.18 9.70
CA LYS A 290 -30.59 21.76 8.86
C LYS A 290 -30.47 20.32 8.38
N VAL A 291 -29.24 19.85 8.16
CA VAL A 291 -28.95 18.47 7.74
C VAL A 291 -28.49 17.59 8.90
N ARG A 292 -27.97 18.18 9.98
CA ARG A 292 -27.48 17.50 11.18
C ARG A 292 -28.05 18.15 12.45
N PRO A 293 -29.37 18.07 12.69
CA PRO A 293 -29.99 18.64 13.89
C PRO A 293 -29.57 17.91 15.18
N ASP A 294 -28.98 16.73 15.04
CA ASP A 294 -28.41 15.93 16.13
C ASP A 294 -27.09 16.49 16.68
N VAL A 295 -26.55 17.57 16.11
CA VAL A 295 -25.29 18.19 16.55
C VAL A 295 -25.58 19.58 17.10
N SER A 296 -25.16 19.81 18.34
CA SER A 296 -25.27 21.09 19.02
C SER A 296 -24.24 22.12 18.52
N PRO A 297 -24.45 23.43 18.77
CA PRO A 297 -23.48 24.46 18.39
C PRO A 297 -22.12 24.26 19.07
N GLU A 298 -22.14 23.76 20.31
CA GLU A 298 -20.94 23.48 21.08
C GLU A 298 -20.14 22.33 20.46
N GLU A 299 -20.79 21.19 20.16
CA GLU A 299 -20.15 20.05 19.48
C GLU A 299 -19.57 20.46 18.13
N TYR A 300 -20.29 21.26 17.34
CA TYR A 300 -19.80 21.80 16.07
C TYR A 300 -18.55 22.66 16.28
N GLY A 301 -18.56 23.55 17.27
CA GLY A 301 -17.42 24.40 17.61
C GLY A 301 -16.20 23.60 18.06
N ARG A 302 -16.39 22.59 18.94
CA ARG A 302 -15.33 21.69 19.38
C ARG A 302 -14.73 20.92 18.20
N TYR A 303 -15.56 20.40 17.31
CA TYR A 303 -15.09 19.70 16.11
C TYR A 303 -14.30 20.60 15.16
N GLN A 304 -14.73 21.85 14.98
CA GLN A 304 -13.99 22.81 14.19
C GLN A 304 -12.62 23.11 14.81
N ALA A 305 -12.55 23.25 16.14
CA ALA A 305 -11.29 23.41 16.86
C ALA A 305 -10.37 22.20 16.66
N PHE A 306 -10.85 20.98 16.91
CA PHE A 306 -10.11 19.73 16.69
C PHE A 306 -9.51 19.63 15.28
N LYS A 307 -10.29 20.01 14.25
CA LYS A 307 -9.83 19.94 12.86
C LYS A 307 -8.62 20.84 12.59
N TYR A 308 -8.55 22.01 13.21
CA TYR A 308 -7.48 22.99 13.00
C TYR A 308 -6.39 22.96 14.08
N ASP A 309 -6.64 22.30 15.20
CA ASP A 309 -5.67 22.16 16.28
C ASP A 309 -4.59 21.13 15.91
N ASN A 310 -3.36 21.61 15.68
CA ASN A 310 -2.22 20.77 15.34
C ASN A 310 -1.23 20.64 16.51
N SER A 311 -1.67 20.97 17.73
CA SER A 311 -0.90 20.69 18.93
C SER A 311 -0.73 19.18 19.11
N GLU A 312 0.38 18.78 19.74
CA GLU A 312 0.63 17.37 19.99
C GLU A 312 -0.07 16.94 21.28
N ASP A 313 -0.87 15.88 21.15
CA ASP A 313 -1.49 15.17 22.25
C ASP A 313 -1.26 13.66 22.10
N TYR A 314 -0.56 13.09 23.06
CA TYR A 314 -0.20 11.68 23.09
C TYR A 314 -1.07 10.86 24.04
N ASN A 315 -2.01 11.49 24.76
CA ASN A 315 -2.86 10.81 25.72
C ASN A 315 -4.09 10.19 25.01
N PRO A 316 -4.23 8.86 24.93
CA PRO A 316 -5.39 8.26 24.25
C PRO A 316 -6.65 8.16 25.13
N THR A 317 -6.64 8.72 26.34
CA THR A 317 -7.66 8.42 27.38
C THR A 317 -8.64 9.56 27.67
N ASP A 318 -8.34 10.79 27.23
CA ASP A 318 -9.15 12.00 27.40
C ASP A 318 -10.09 12.30 26.24
N GLY A 319 -10.10 11.45 25.20
CA GLY A 319 -11.11 11.46 24.15
C GLY A 319 -10.61 11.99 22.81
N ASP A 320 -9.38 12.50 22.73
CA ASP A 320 -8.70 12.81 21.48
C ASP A 320 -7.21 12.46 21.53
N ILE A 321 -6.59 12.37 20.36
CA ILE A 321 -5.14 12.21 20.21
C ILE A 321 -4.70 13.03 19.01
N SER A 322 -3.49 13.55 19.05
CA SER A 322 -2.85 14.27 17.95
C SER A 322 -1.35 14.00 17.96
N VAL A 323 -0.87 13.18 17.03
CA VAL A 323 0.54 12.80 16.96
C VAL A 323 1.14 13.21 15.62
N LEU A 324 2.47 13.30 15.58
CA LEU A 324 3.23 13.71 14.40
C LEU A 324 2.80 15.11 13.92
N MET A 325 2.79 16.10 14.82
CA MET A 325 2.38 17.48 14.51
C MET A 325 0.96 17.59 13.91
N GLY A 326 0.01 16.78 14.40
CA GLY A 326 -1.36 16.75 13.91
C GLY A 326 -1.56 16.02 12.57
N ALA A 327 -0.55 15.32 12.07
CA ALA A 327 -0.68 14.50 10.86
C ALA A 327 -1.55 13.26 11.10
N LEU A 328 -1.64 12.77 12.34
CA LEU A 328 -2.59 11.74 12.74
C LEU A 328 -3.34 12.23 13.97
N LYS A 329 -4.66 12.32 13.85
CA LYS A 329 -5.53 12.67 14.98
C LYS A 329 -6.62 11.63 15.15
N GLY A 330 -7.13 11.50 16.36
CA GLY A 330 -8.30 10.71 16.67
C GLY A 330 -9.19 11.49 17.61
N THR A 331 -10.49 11.27 17.54
CA THR A 331 -11.43 11.80 18.53
C THR A 331 -12.57 10.83 18.74
N THR A 332 -13.05 10.70 19.96
CA THR A 332 -14.28 9.97 20.30
C THR A 332 -15.54 10.82 20.13
N GLU A 333 -15.39 12.14 20.01
CA GLU A 333 -16.47 13.14 20.00
C GLU A 333 -16.63 13.85 18.65
N GLY A 334 -16.24 13.20 17.55
CA GLY A 334 -16.42 13.75 16.21
C GLY A 334 -17.90 13.95 15.84
N ILE A 335 -18.16 14.82 14.87
CA ILE A 335 -19.52 15.07 14.38
C ILE A 335 -20.13 13.84 13.68
N HIS A 336 -19.34 12.84 13.30
CA HIS A 336 -19.82 11.54 12.83
C HIS A 336 -19.57 10.42 13.86
N GLY A 337 -19.55 10.78 15.15
CA GLY A 337 -19.10 9.91 16.23
C GLY A 337 -17.57 9.82 16.27
N PRO A 338 -17.01 8.70 16.76
CA PRO A 338 -15.56 8.53 16.77
C PRO A 338 -14.99 8.63 15.35
N GLU A 339 -13.88 9.36 15.21
CA GLU A 339 -13.26 9.70 13.94
C GLU A 339 -11.74 9.53 14.01
N LEU A 340 -11.15 9.08 12.91
CA LEU A 340 -9.70 9.05 12.70
C LEU A 340 -9.34 10.03 11.59
N GLN A 341 -8.50 11.01 11.88
CA GLN A 341 -8.01 11.98 10.93
C GLN A 341 -6.57 11.67 10.54
N MET A 342 -6.29 11.72 9.24
CA MET A 342 -4.93 11.68 8.72
C MET A 342 -4.73 12.87 7.77
N LEU A 343 -3.79 13.75 8.13
CA LEU A 343 -3.38 14.92 7.36
C LEU A 343 -4.58 15.80 6.95
N GLY A 344 -5.42 16.10 7.93
CA GLY A 344 -6.62 16.93 7.78
C GLY A 344 -7.82 16.21 7.14
N ARG A 345 -7.72 14.91 6.81
CA ARG A 345 -8.83 14.11 6.26
C ARG A 345 -9.40 13.20 7.33
N SER A 346 -10.65 13.45 7.71
CA SER A 346 -11.35 12.64 8.71
C SER A 346 -12.02 11.44 8.07
N LEU A 347 -11.91 10.29 8.74
CA LEU A 347 -12.54 9.03 8.42
C LEU A 347 -13.35 8.57 9.64
N PRO A 348 -14.69 8.59 9.58
CA PRO A 348 -15.53 8.10 10.66
C PRO A 348 -15.29 6.61 10.95
N ILE A 349 -15.26 6.24 12.23
CA ILE A 349 -15.04 4.86 12.63
C ILE A 349 -16.21 3.98 12.18
N THR A 350 -17.45 4.44 12.37
CA THR A 350 -18.68 3.68 12.09
C THR A 350 -18.92 3.46 10.60
N THR A 351 -18.73 4.47 9.77
CA THR A 351 -19.06 4.43 8.34
C THR A 351 -17.85 4.35 7.40
N GLY A 352 -16.63 4.46 7.93
CA GLY A 352 -15.37 4.30 7.20
C GLY A 352 -14.54 3.11 7.68
N VAL A 353 -14.06 3.16 8.92
CA VAL A 353 -13.11 2.15 9.46
C VAL A 353 -13.76 0.78 9.63
N VAL A 354 -14.99 0.70 10.13
CA VAL A 354 -15.72 -0.57 10.29
C VAL A 354 -15.97 -1.23 8.94
N PRO A 355 -16.59 -0.57 7.93
CA PRO A 355 -16.74 -1.14 6.59
C PRO A 355 -15.41 -1.58 5.98
N TYR A 356 -14.35 -0.78 6.13
CA TYR A 356 -13.01 -1.13 5.65
C TYR A 356 -12.47 -2.41 6.31
N SER A 357 -12.52 -2.48 7.64
CA SER A 357 -11.96 -3.60 8.42
C SER A 357 -12.73 -4.89 8.16
N VAL A 358 -14.06 -4.79 8.05
CA VAL A 358 -14.93 -5.92 7.73
C VAL A 358 -14.68 -6.39 6.28
N ALA A 359 -14.58 -5.47 5.32
CA ALA A 359 -14.23 -5.80 3.93
C ALA A 359 -12.85 -6.46 3.82
N LEU A 360 -11.85 -5.96 4.54
CA LEU A 360 -10.51 -6.54 4.60
C LEU A 360 -10.55 -7.98 5.16
N ALA A 361 -11.19 -8.17 6.31
CA ALA A 361 -11.33 -9.49 6.94
C ALA A 361 -12.07 -10.47 6.02
N GLY A 362 -13.16 -10.02 5.38
CA GLY A 362 -13.90 -10.80 4.39
C GLY A 362 -13.07 -11.15 3.16
N GLY A 363 -12.25 -10.22 2.67
CA GLY A 363 -11.35 -10.42 1.54
C GLY A 363 -10.27 -11.46 1.84
N VAL A 364 -9.64 -11.37 3.01
CA VAL A 364 -8.66 -12.36 3.46
C VAL A 364 -9.30 -13.74 3.65
N ALA A 365 -10.43 -13.82 4.35
CA ALA A 365 -11.14 -15.09 4.57
C ALA A 365 -11.63 -15.73 3.26
N GLY A 366 -12.16 -14.92 2.35
CA GLY A 366 -12.57 -15.33 1.02
C GLY A 366 -11.41 -15.84 0.18
N ALA A 367 -10.27 -15.17 0.22
CA ALA A 367 -9.06 -15.58 -0.50
C ALA A 367 -8.51 -16.90 0.04
N LEU A 368 -8.43 -17.05 1.36
CA LEU A 368 -8.02 -18.29 2.02
C LEU A 368 -8.92 -19.47 1.64
N ARG A 369 -10.24 -19.26 1.62
CA ARG A 369 -11.20 -20.29 1.19
C ARG A 369 -11.03 -20.63 -0.30
N GLY A 370 -10.90 -19.59 -1.14
CA GLY A 370 -10.74 -19.73 -2.58
C GLY A 370 -9.42 -20.40 -2.99
N GLN A 371 -8.38 -20.33 -2.14
CA GLN A 371 -7.08 -20.95 -2.41
C GLN A 371 -7.18 -22.46 -2.68
N ARG A 372 -8.04 -23.17 -1.94
CA ARG A 372 -8.26 -24.62 -2.10
C ARG A 372 -8.72 -25.01 -3.51
N GLU A 373 -9.37 -24.09 -4.22
CA GLU A 373 -9.88 -24.29 -5.57
C GLU A 373 -9.09 -23.53 -6.64
N LYS A 374 -7.92 -22.95 -6.30
CA LYS A 374 -7.15 -22.04 -7.18
C LYS A 374 -7.96 -20.81 -7.64
N LYS A 375 -8.87 -20.35 -6.78
CA LYS A 375 -9.74 -19.19 -7.00
C LYS A 375 -9.52 -18.13 -5.92
N ALA A 376 -8.32 -18.02 -5.34
CA ALA A 376 -8.08 -17.11 -4.22
C ALA A 376 -8.45 -15.66 -4.56
N ALA A 377 -8.09 -15.15 -5.73
CA ALA A 377 -8.44 -13.79 -6.13
C ALA A 377 -9.97 -13.58 -6.27
N ILE A 378 -10.70 -14.54 -6.84
CA ILE A 378 -12.17 -14.43 -6.97
C ILE A 378 -12.83 -14.58 -5.59
N GLY A 379 -12.38 -15.55 -4.79
CA GLY A 379 -12.86 -15.77 -3.44
C GLY A 379 -12.64 -14.55 -2.56
N GLY A 380 -11.48 -13.90 -2.65
CA GLY A 380 -11.18 -12.68 -1.92
C GLY A 380 -12.02 -11.50 -2.38
N LEU A 381 -12.25 -11.32 -3.68
CA LEU A 381 -13.11 -10.26 -4.19
C LEU A 381 -14.57 -10.43 -3.72
N ILE A 382 -15.12 -11.65 -3.81
CA ILE A 382 -16.47 -11.97 -3.36
C ILE A 382 -16.59 -11.79 -1.85
N GLY A 383 -15.63 -12.32 -1.08
CA GLY A 383 -15.59 -12.21 0.37
C GLY A 383 -15.51 -10.76 0.82
N GLY A 384 -14.60 -9.98 0.23
CA GLY A 384 -14.43 -8.56 0.56
C GLY A 384 -15.65 -7.72 0.19
N THR A 385 -16.28 -7.97 -0.96
CA THR A 385 -17.49 -7.25 -1.40
C THR A 385 -18.70 -7.60 -0.52
N GLY A 386 -18.93 -8.88 -0.24
CA GLY A 386 -20.03 -9.30 0.63
C GLY A 386 -19.88 -8.72 2.05
N SER A 387 -18.67 -8.76 2.58
CA SER A 387 -18.34 -8.18 3.88
C SER A 387 -18.41 -6.65 3.90
N LEU A 388 -18.02 -5.96 2.82
CA LEU A 388 -18.21 -4.51 2.68
C LEU A 388 -19.70 -4.13 2.85
N VAL A 389 -20.59 -4.82 2.14
CA VAL A 389 -22.04 -4.55 2.22
C VAL A 389 -22.54 -4.74 3.66
N LEU A 390 -22.16 -5.83 4.32
CA LEU A 390 -22.51 -6.07 5.72
C LEU A 390 -21.95 -4.99 6.65
N GLY A 391 -20.69 -4.59 6.44
CA GLY A 391 -20.04 -3.53 7.20
C GLY A 391 -20.72 -2.17 7.02
N GLN A 392 -21.13 -1.81 5.81
CA GLN A 392 -21.87 -0.59 5.53
C GLN A 392 -23.25 -0.60 6.20
N ILE A 393 -23.98 -1.72 6.15
CA ILE A 393 -25.27 -1.85 6.84
C ILE A 393 -25.08 -1.70 8.35
N ALA A 394 -24.16 -2.44 8.95
CA ALA A 394 -23.89 -2.37 10.39
C ALA A 394 -23.45 -0.97 10.82
N GLY A 395 -22.52 -0.36 10.08
CA GLY A 395 -22.03 0.99 10.32
C GLY A 395 -23.14 2.04 10.29
N ASN A 396 -23.99 2.00 9.26
CA ASN A 396 -25.11 2.92 9.12
C ASN A 396 -26.18 2.71 10.21
N VAL A 397 -26.44 1.47 10.63
CA VAL A 397 -27.37 1.19 11.74
C VAL A 397 -26.85 1.79 13.05
N ILE A 398 -25.56 1.60 13.35
CA ILE A 398 -24.92 2.17 14.54
C ILE A 398 -24.96 3.70 14.50
N GLU A 399 -24.62 4.29 13.35
CA GLU A 399 -24.61 5.74 13.19
C GLU A 399 -26.01 6.34 13.30
N ASN A 400 -27.04 5.71 12.72
CA ASN A 400 -28.42 6.19 12.83
C ASN A 400 -28.94 6.13 14.28
N GLU A 401 -28.63 5.07 15.02
CA GLU A 401 -29.00 4.96 16.43
C GLU A 401 -28.30 6.03 17.27
N ARG A 402 -27.01 6.32 17.00
CA ARG A 402 -26.27 7.41 17.65
C ARG A 402 -26.95 8.76 17.39
N ARG A 403 -27.22 9.10 16.12
CA ARG A 403 -27.89 10.35 15.74
C ARG A 403 -29.24 10.50 16.42
N ARG A 404 -30.02 9.42 16.50
CA ARG A 404 -31.32 9.41 17.19
C ARG A 404 -31.17 9.77 18.67
N ARG A 405 -30.18 9.20 19.37
CA ARG A 405 -29.92 9.50 20.79
C ARG A 405 -29.52 10.95 20.99
N ASN A 406 -28.57 11.44 20.19
CA ASN A 406 -28.11 12.83 20.27
C ASN A 406 -29.24 13.83 19.98
N THR A 407 -30.12 13.54 19.02
CA THR A 407 -31.29 14.40 18.73
C THR A 407 -32.19 14.51 19.96
N VAL A 408 -32.51 13.38 20.59
CA VAL A 408 -33.36 13.35 21.81
C VAL A 408 -32.71 14.11 22.96
N GLU A 409 -31.40 13.94 23.17
CA GLU A 409 -30.66 14.66 24.22
C GLU A 409 -30.65 16.18 23.97
N ASN A 410 -30.45 16.61 22.73
CA ASN A 410 -30.47 18.02 22.36
C ASN A 410 -31.86 18.65 22.55
N GLU A 411 -32.92 17.94 22.19
CA GLU A 411 -34.31 18.38 22.41
C GLU A 411 -34.62 18.54 23.91
N LEU A 412 -34.21 17.56 24.73
CA LEU A 412 -34.38 17.59 26.19
C LEU A 412 -33.64 18.77 26.84
N ASN A 413 -32.39 18.99 26.44
CA ASN A 413 -31.58 20.09 26.97
C ASN A 413 -32.20 21.45 26.62
N GLN A 414 -32.70 21.63 25.39
CA GLN A 414 -33.42 22.84 25.00
C GLN A 414 -34.69 23.05 25.84
N THR A 415 -35.43 21.98 26.15
CA THR A 415 -36.66 22.11 26.95
C THR A 415 -36.40 22.54 28.40
N VAL A 416 -35.28 22.13 28.97
CA VAL A 416 -34.85 22.53 30.33
C VAL A 416 -34.47 24.02 30.36
N TYR A 417 -33.71 24.52 29.38
CA TYR A 417 -33.35 25.95 29.30
C TYR A 417 -34.56 26.90 29.12
N THR A 418 -35.66 26.41 28.54
CA THR A 418 -36.92 27.17 28.44
C THR A 418 -37.81 27.11 29.67
N ARG A 419 -37.54 26.24 30.66
CA ARG A 419 -38.31 26.17 31.91
C ARG A 419 -37.72 26.99 33.06
N ASP A 420 -36.43 27.29 32.99
CA ASP A 420 -35.71 28.04 34.03
C ASP A 420 -35.50 29.53 33.69
N ASN A 421 -36.07 29.99 32.56
CA ASN A 421 -36.31 31.40 32.22
C ASN A 421 -37.80 31.69 32.24
#